data_AF-A0A3B0CMN4-F1
#
_entry.id   AF-A0A3B0CMN4-F1
#
_cell.length_a   1.000
_cell.length_b   1.000
_cell.length_c   1.000
_cell.angle_alpha   90.00
_cell.angle_beta   90.00
_cell.angle_gamma   90.00
#
_symmetry.space_group_name_H-M   'P 1'
#
loop_
_entity.id
_entity.type
_entity.pdbx_description
1 polymer ?
#
loop_
_entity_poly.entity_id
_entity_poly.type
_entity_poly.pdbx_seq_one_letter_code
_entity_poly.pdbx_strand_id
1 'polypeptide(L)'
;MKDKIMDRWSTYEPFYVVLGDKKVADIIITNHARSRWIDRVESEKTGFEDICAFLWDRLKKEQVKPYYKNEKDVYVVEEDLVMVAEFSIIDNEFDIAGNPLHKMIIVTFLGRMSEVIELRDLKSYYSWLRHSRRMTLIKNSRKRK
;
A
#
# COMPACT_ATOMS: atom_id res chain seq x y z
N MET A 1 22.60 -14.24 9.90
CA MET A 1 23.30 -15.49 9.51
C MET A 1 22.22 -16.42 8.99
N LYS A 2 22.20 -16.73 7.68
CA LYS A 2 21.16 -17.58 7.06
C LYS A 2 21.63 -19.02 7.18
N ASP A 3 21.08 -19.76 8.13
CA ASP A 3 21.32 -21.19 8.22
C ASP A 3 20.55 -21.92 7.12
N LYS A 4 21.35 -22.36 6.13
CA LYS A 4 21.13 -23.59 5.38
C LYS A 4 20.92 -24.72 6.38
N ILE A 5 19.92 -25.58 6.11
CA ILE A 5 19.55 -26.86 6.76
C ILE A 5 18.16 -26.76 7.40
N MET A 6 17.13 -26.97 6.59
CA MET A 6 15.92 -27.72 6.98
C MET A 6 15.04 -27.93 5.74
N ASP A 7 15.54 -28.80 4.87
CA ASP A 7 14.76 -29.48 3.82
C ASP A 7 14.00 -30.64 4.49
N ARG A 8 13.06 -30.28 5.37
CA ARG A 8 12.16 -31.21 6.06
C ARG A 8 10.75 -30.68 5.86
N TRP A 9 9.88 -31.52 5.29
CA TRP A 9 8.43 -31.36 5.29
C TRP A 9 7.89 -31.07 6.69
N SER A 10 7.94 -29.81 7.12
CA SER A 10 7.11 -29.31 8.19
C SER A 10 5.83 -28.81 7.55
N THR A 11 4.70 -29.37 7.99
CA THR A 11 3.33 -28.97 7.70
C THR A 11 3.06 -27.55 8.24
N TYR A 12 3.80 -26.56 7.76
CA TYR A 12 3.56 -25.17 8.10
C TYR A 12 2.68 -24.59 7.01
N GLU A 13 1.40 -24.41 7.32
CA GLU A 13 0.52 -23.64 6.44
C GLU A 13 1.08 -22.21 6.37
N PRO A 14 1.46 -21.71 5.18
CA PRO A 14 1.98 -20.37 5.05
C PRO A 14 0.95 -19.37 5.56
N PHE A 15 1.34 -18.46 6.45
CA PHE A 15 0.44 -17.44 6.94
C PHE A 15 0.12 -16.45 5.82
N TYR A 16 -1.17 -16.29 5.50
CA TYR A 16 -1.64 -15.26 4.58
C TYR A 16 -2.97 -14.66 5.05
N VAL A 17 -3.26 -13.45 4.59
CA VAL A 17 -4.56 -12.79 4.76
C VAL A 17 -5.19 -12.58 3.39
N VAL A 18 -6.50 -12.85 3.29
CA VAL A 18 -7.24 -12.66 2.04
C VAL A 18 -7.65 -11.20 1.89
N LEU A 19 -7.35 -10.61 0.74
CA LEU A 19 -7.82 -9.28 0.34
C LEU A 19 -8.38 -9.37 -1.09
N GLY A 20 -9.71 -9.43 -1.21
CA GLY A 20 -10.36 -9.66 -2.49
C GLY A 20 -9.99 -11.03 -3.07
N ASP A 21 -9.37 -11.06 -4.24
CA ASP A 21 -8.87 -12.27 -4.91
C ASP A 21 -7.41 -12.59 -4.55
N LYS A 22 -6.77 -11.80 -3.68
CA LYS A 22 -5.34 -11.92 -3.34
C LYS A 22 -5.14 -12.59 -1.99
N LYS A 23 -4.14 -13.47 -1.92
CA LYS A 23 -3.63 -14.07 -0.69
C LYS A 23 -2.34 -13.37 -0.29
N VAL A 24 -2.44 -12.37 0.57
CA VAL A 24 -1.30 -11.53 0.98
C VAL A 24 -0.50 -12.24 2.06
N ALA A 25 0.74 -12.59 1.73
CA ALA A 25 1.68 -13.24 2.65
C ALA A 25 2.85 -12.33 3.06
N ASP A 26 3.08 -11.25 2.32
CA ASP A 26 4.13 -10.26 2.61
C ASP A 26 3.65 -8.84 2.30
N ILE A 27 4.17 -7.85 3.03
CA ILE A 27 3.90 -6.42 2.83
C ILE A 27 5.23 -5.69 2.68
N ILE A 28 5.42 -5.06 1.52
CA ILE A 28 6.60 -4.27 1.19
C ILE A 28 6.22 -2.80 1.20
N ILE A 29 6.86 -2.01 2.05
CA ILE A 29 6.69 -0.56 2.08
C ILE A 29 7.80 0.09 1.25
N THR A 30 7.43 0.81 0.20
CA THR A 30 8.42 1.57 -0.59
C THR A 30 8.93 2.78 0.18
N ASN A 31 10.13 3.26 -0.15
CA ASN A 31 10.65 4.53 0.37
C ASN A 31 9.69 5.70 0.13
N HIS A 32 9.01 5.69 -1.03
CA HIS A 32 8.03 6.71 -1.37
C HIS A 32 6.80 6.67 -0.46
N ALA A 33 6.26 5.49 -0.19
CA ALA A 33 5.18 5.30 0.75
C ALA A 33 5.56 5.77 2.16
N ARG A 34 6.74 5.37 2.67
CA ARG A 34 7.20 5.83 3.99
C ARG A 34 7.30 7.35 4.10
N SER A 35 7.89 8.02 3.10
CA SER A 35 7.95 9.49 3.10
C SER A 35 6.54 10.10 3.15
N ARG A 36 5.60 9.54 2.41
CA ARG A 36 4.22 10.04 2.35
C ARG A 36 3.42 9.75 3.61
N TRP A 37 3.72 8.68 4.31
CA TRP A 37 3.15 8.40 5.62
C TRP A 37 3.51 9.51 6.61
N ILE A 38 4.81 9.82 6.71
CA ILE A 38 5.33 10.89 7.59
C ILE A 38 4.71 12.25 7.23
N ASP A 39 4.54 12.53 5.94
CA ASP A 39 4.03 13.81 5.47
C ASP A 39 2.52 13.99 5.64
N ARG A 40 1.72 12.91 5.64
CA ARG A 40 0.26 12.96 5.40
C ARG A 40 -0.61 12.08 6.28
N VAL A 41 -0.02 11.26 7.15
CA VAL A 41 -0.76 10.28 7.93
C VAL A 41 -0.46 10.42 9.41
N GLU A 42 0.83 10.34 9.78
CA GLU A 42 1.27 10.49 11.17
C GLU A 42 2.60 11.23 11.21
N SER A 43 2.72 12.16 12.15
CA SER A 43 3.90 13.03 12.33
C SER A 43 4.94 12.46 13.32
N GLU A 44 4.60 11.39 14.05
CA GLU A 44 5.56 10.68 14.88
C GLU A 44 6.51 9.84 14.04
N LYS A 45 7.73 9.59 14.55
CA LYS A 45 8.79 8.85 13.83
C LYS A 45 8.45 7.36 13.71
N THR A 46 7.49 7.03 12.87
CA THR A 46 7.17 5.65 12.49
C THR A 46 8.17 5.14 11.45
N GLY A 47 8.81 4.02 11.77
CA GLY A 47 9.67 3.26 10.88
C GLY A 47 8.87 2.43 9.88
N PHE A 48 9.58 1.71 9.01
CA PHE A 48 8.95 0.75 8.09
C PHE A 48 8.19 -0.36 8.84
N GLU A 49 8.75 -0.81 9.96
CA GLU A 49 8.15 -1.85 10.80
C GLU A 49 6.82 -1.41 11.39
N ASP A 50 6.71 -0.17 11.86
CA ASP A 50 5.47 0.37 12.42
C ASP A 50 4.36 0.45 11.38
N ILE A 51 4.68 0.95 10.17
CA ILE A 51 3.73 1.01 9.06
C ILE A 51 3.28 -0.41 8.66
N CYS A 52 4.23 -1.35 8.61
CA CYS A 52 3.93 -2.74 8.27
C CYS A 52 3.04 -3.40 9.33
N ALA A 53 3.36 -3.21 10.62
CA ALA A 53 2.57 -3.72 11.73
C ALA A 53 1.15 -3.13 11.74
N PHE A 54 1.01 -1.83 11.51
CA PHE A 54 -0.28 -1.16 11.33
C PHE A 54 -1.08 -1.83 10.21
N LEU A 55 -0.52 -1.96 9.01
CA LEU A 55 -1.24 -2.54 7.87
C LEU A 55 -1.62 -4.01 8.10
N TRP A 56 -0.74 -4.80 8.72
CA TRP A 56 -1.07 -6.18 9.08
C TRP A 56 -2.24 -6.27 10.05
N ASP A 57 -2.27 -5.41 11.07
CA ASP A 57 -3.41 -5.34 12.01
C ASP A 57 -4.71 -4.99 11.26
N ARG A 58 -4.68 -4.01 10.35
CA ARG A 58 -5.86 -3.61 9.56
C ARG A 58 -6.32 -4.68 8.58
N LEU A 59 -5.39 -5.40 7.93
CA LEU A 59 -5.71 -6.51 7.04
C LEU A 59 -6.37 -7.65 7.80
N LYS A 60 -5.82 -8.06 8.95
CA LYS A 60 -6.39 -9.12 9.80
C LYS A 60 -7.80 -8.80 10.30
N LYS A 61 -8.12 -7.51 10.45
CA LYS A 61 -9.44 -7.02 10.86
C LYS A 61 -10.39 -6.72 9.70
N GLU A 62 -10.01 -7.07 8.46
CA GLU A 62 -10.79 -6.78 7.25
C GLU A 62 -11.10 -5.28 7.04
N GLN A 63 -10.23 -4.41 7.55
CA GLN A 63 -10.38 -2.95 7.49
C GLN A 63 -9.74 -2.33 6.25
N VAL A 64 -9.22 -3.14 5.33
CA VAL A 64 -8.66 -2.70 4.05
C VAL A 64 -9.62 -3.11 2.94
N LYS A 65 -10.12 -2.13 2.19
CA LYS A 65 -11.11 -2.34 1.13
C LYS A 65 -10.68 -1.62 -0.16
N PRO A 66 -10.96 -2.16 -1.36
CA PRO A 66 -10.79 -1.41 -2.59
C PRO A 66 -11.60 -0.11 -2.54
N TYR A 67 -11.00 1.01 -2.95
CA TYR A 67 -11.69 2.30 -3.01
C TYR A 67 -12.82 2.27 -4.04
N TYR A 68 -12.52 1.76 -5.23
CA TYR A 68 -13.48 1.52 -6.30
C TYR A 68 -13.56 0.03 -6.58
N LYS A 69 -14.74 -0.45 -7.01
CA LYS A 69 -14.93 -1.86 -7.42
C LYS A 69 -14.09 -2.27 -8.64
N ASN A 70 -13.70 -1.31 -9.49
CA ASN A 70 -13.08 -1.57 -10.80
C ASN A 70 -11.68 -0.98 -10.97
N GLU A 71 -11.23 -0.12 -10.06
CA GLU A 71 -9.90 0.51 -10.13
C GLU A 71 -8.95 -0.28 -9.22
N LYS A 72 -7.91 -0.87 -9.80
CA LYS A 72 -7.28 -2.08 -9.25
C LYS A 72 -6.29 -1.85 -8.10
N ASP A 73 -5.85 -0.61 -7.90
CA ASP A 73 -4.65 -0.35 -7.11
C ASP A 73 -4.88 0.63 -5.95
N VAL A 74 -6.12 1.12 -5.74
CA VAL A 74 -6.40 2.08 -4.66
C VAL A 74 -7.26 1.44 -3.58
N TYR A 75 -6.83 1.61 -2.33
CA TYR A 75 -7.43 1.00 -1.15
C TYR A 75 -7.72 2.04 -0.09
N VAL A 76 -8.80 1.81 0.64
CA VAL A 76 -9.19 2.56 1.84
C VAL A 76 -8.95 1.68 3.05
N VAL A 77 -8.26 2.22 4.04
CA VAL A 77 -7.96 1.61 5.32
C VAL A 77 -8.75 2.33 6.40
N GLU A 78 -9.49 1.57 7.22
CA GLU A 78 -10.37 2.10 8.27
C GLU A 78 -11.36 3.18 7.78
N GLU A 79 -11.82 3.06 6.55
CA GLU A 79 -12.79 3.99 5.94
C GLU A 79 -12.31 5.45 5.85
N ASP A 80 -11.01 5.71 6.04
CA ASP A 80 -10.46 7.06 6.12
C ASP A 80 -9.12 7.20 5.36
N LEU A 81 -8.14 6.34 5.65
CA LEU A 81 -6.81 6.42 5.07
C LEU A 81 -6.80 5.84 3.65
N VAL A 82 -6.38 6.62 2.66
CA VAL A 82 -6.30 6.18 1.27
C VAL A 82 -4.85 5.87 0.89
N MET A 83 -4.63 4.68 0.34
CA MET A 83 -3.33 4.20 -0.12
C MET A 83 -3.41 3.59 -1.52
N VAL A 84 -2.27 3.57 -2.20
CA VAL A 84 -2.08 2.86 -3.47
C VAL A 84 -1.16 1.68 -3.24
N ALA A 85 -1.58 0.50 -3.68
CA ALA A 85 -0.86 -0.74 -3.52
C ALA A 85 -0.90 -1.58 -4.80
N GLU A 86 0.23 -2.20 -5.11
CA GLU A 86 0.38 -3.17 -6.19
C GLU A 86 0.57 -4.57 -5.60
N PHE A 87 0.25 -5.59 -6.39
CA PHE A 87 0.43 -6.99 -5.99
C PHE A 87 1.34 -7.70 -6.97
N SER A 88 2.19 -8.57 -6.44
CA SER A 88 2.98 -9.48 -7.25
C SER A 88 3.04 -10.84 -6.58
N ILE A 89 3.21 -11.88 -7.39
CA ILE A 89 3.32 -13.25 -6.91
C ILE A 89 4.67 -13.41 -6.19
N ILE A 90 4.66 -14.19 -5.11
CA ILE A 90 5.88 -14.63 -4.44
C ILE A 90 6.32 -15.94 -5.11
N ASP A 91 7.49 -15.91 -5.75
CA ASP A 91 8.01 -17.08 -6.46
C ASP A 91 8.21 -18.24 -5.48
N ASN A 92 7.75 -19.42 -5.88
CA ASN A 92 7.84 -20.67 -5.10
C ASN A 92 7.09 -20.70 -3.76
N GLU A 93 6.18 -19.74 -3.51
CA GLU A 93 5.30 -19.78 -2.34
C GLU A 93 3.84 -19.98 -2.74
N PHE A 94 3.27 -21.07 -2.23
CA PHE A 94 1.91 -21.50 -2.51
C PHE A 94 1.22 -21.90 -1.22
N ASP A 95 -0.10 -21.76 -1.18
CA ASP A 95 -0.90 -22.36 -0.12
C ASP A 95 -0.99 -23.89 -0.28
N ILE A 96 -1.65 -24.55 0.68
CA ILE A 96 -1.88 -26.00 0.67
C ILE A 96 -2.67 -26.51 -0.55
N ALA A 97 -3.41 -25.63 -1.23
CA ALA A 97 -4.19 -25.94 -2.42
C ALA A 97 -3.46 -25.57 -3.72
N GLY A 98 -2.19 -25.15 -3.65
CA GLY A 98 -1.36 -24.79 -4.80
C GLY A 98 -1.66 -23.39 -5.37
N ASN A 99 -2.40 -22.54 -4.66
CA ASN A 99 -2.65 -21.17 -5.09
C ASN A 99 -1.45 -20.28 -4.78
N PRO A 100 -1.09 -19.34 -5.67
CA PRO A 100 0.05 -18.45 -5.45
C PRO A 100 -0.21 -17.48 -4.29
N LEU A 101 0.82 -17.27 -3.48
CA LEU A 101 0.84 -16.20 -2.48
C LEU A 101 1.34 -14.90 -3.11
N HIS A 102 0.93 -13.78 -2.53
CA HIS A 102 1.18 -12.46 -3.06
C HIS A 102 1.92 -11.59 -2.05
N LYS A 103 2.85 -10.79 -2.54
CA LYS A 103 3.40 -9.64 -1.82
C LYS A 103 2.61 -8.40 -2.20
N MET A 104 2.17 -7.67 -1.18
CA MET A 104 1.49 -6.38 -1.30
C MET A 104 2.52 -5.27 -1.20
N ILE A 105 2.71 -4.53 -2.29
CA ILE A 105 3.71 -3.45 -2.40
C ILE A 105 2.99 -2.12 -2.23
N ILE A 106 3.22 -1.44 -1.11
CA ILE A 106 2.65 -0.12 -0.85
C ILE A 106 3.45 0.93 -1.60
N VAL A 107 2.85 1.48 -2.65
CA VAL A 107 3.47 2.46 -3.55
C VAL A 107 3.43 3.85 -2.92
N THR A 108 2.27 4.26 -2.39
CA THR A 108 2.13 5.59 -1.80
C THR A 108 0.92 5.69 -0.86
N PHE A 109 0.98 6.61 0.10
CA PHE A 109 -0.18 7.08 0.86
C PHE A 109 -0.68 8.41 0.29
N LEU A 110 -1.98 8.50 0.03
CA LEU A 110 -2.60 9.72 -0.47
C LEU A 110 -2.96 10.67 0.68
N GLY A 111 -3.34 10.13 1.84
CA GLY A 111 -3.71 10.87 3.05
C GLY A 111 -5.04 10.36 3.62
N ARG A 112 -5.58 11.10 4.59
CA ARG A 112 -6.88 10.80 5.22
C ARG A 112 -8.02 11.58 4.57
N MET A 113 -9.14 10.93 4.29
CA MET A 113 -10.35 11.58 3.74
C MET A 113 -11.03 12.53 4.75
N SER A 114 -10.77 12.34 6.04
CA SER A 114 -11.17 13.24 7.12
C SER A 114 -10.40 14.57 7.10
N GLU A 115 -9.15 14.56 6.61
CA GLU A 115 -8.29 15.75 6.52
C GLU A 115 -8.35 16.40 5.13
N VAL A 116 -8.40 15.59 4.07
CA VAL A 116 -8.36 16.04 2.67
C VAL A 116 -9.64 15.62 1.98
N ILE A 117 -10.62 16.53 1.93
CA ILE A 117 -11.95 16.28 1.35
C ILE A 117 -11.87 15.83 -0.11
N GLU A 118 -10.87 16.29 -0.86
CA GLU A 118 -10.66 15.93 -2.26
C GLU A 118 -10.41 14.43 -2.45
N LEU A 119 -9.90 13.73 -1.44
CA LEU A 119 -9.68 12.28 -1.51
C LEU A 119 -10.98 11.48 -1.58
N ARG A 120 -12.14 12.09 -1.27
CA ARG A 120 -13.46 11.48 -1.44
C ARG A 120 -13.87 11.36 -2.91
N ASP A 121 -13.24 12.12 -3.80
CA ASP A 121 -13.39 12.00 -5.25
C ASP A 121 -12.01 11.96 -5.92
N LEU A 122 -11.45 10.77 -6.01
CA LEU A 122 -10.10 10.56 -6.55
C LEU A 122 -9.97 11.00 -8.01
N LYS A 123 -11.05 10.94 -8.80
CA LYS A 123 -11.03 11.42 -10.19
C LYS A 123 -10.75 12.92 -10.22
N SER A 124 -11.46 13.67 -9.39
CA SER A 124 -11.25 15.12 -9.23
C SER A 124 -9.91 15.42 -8.59
N TYR A 125 -9.49 14.67 -7.57
CA TYR A 125 -8.18 14.80 -6.94
C TYR A 125 -7.04 14.65 -7.94
N TYR A 126 -7.03 13.60 -8.77
CA TYR A 126 -5.99 13.38 -9.78
C TYR A 126 -6.04 14.43 -10.90
N SER A 127 -7.24 14.87 -11.29
CA SER A 127 -7.40 15.97 -12.25
C SER A 127 -6.78 17.27 -11.73
N TRP A 128 -7.09 17.63 -10.49
CA TRP A 128 -6.54 18.79 -9.81
C TRP A 128 -5.03 18.68 -9.62
N LEU A 129 -4.52 17.52 -9.21
CA LEU A 129 -3.10 17.29 -9.01
C LEU A 129 -2.31 17.44 -10.32
N ARG A 130 -2.83 16.93 -11.44
CA ARG A 130 -2.22 17.11 -12.76
C ARG A 130 -2.21 18.58 -13.17
N HIS A 131 -3.28 19.31 -12.89
CA HIS A 131 -3.39 20.73 -13.20
C HIS A 131 -2.45 21.58 -12.32
N SER A 132 -2.40 21.33 -11.01
CA SER A 132 -1.54 22.05 -10.07
C SER A 132 -0.05 21.78 -10.34
N ARG A 133 0.33 20.52 -10.62
CA ARG A 133 1.70 20.17 -11.02
C ARG A 133 2.11 20.90 -12.30
N ARG A 134 1.22 20.98 -13.29
CA ARG A 134 1.47 21.75 -14.52
C ARG A 134 1.72 23.23 -14.20
N MET A 135 0.94 23.83 -13.30
CA MET A 135 1.12 25.22 -12.87
C MET A 135 2.44 25.45 -12.10
N THR A 136 2.84 24.53 -11.24
CA THR A 136 4.12 24.60 -10.51
C THR A 136 5.32 24.51 -11.47
N LEU A 137 5.24 23.65 -12.48
CA LEU A 137 6.27 23.56 -13.53
C LEU A 137 6.34 24.84 -14.39
N ILE A 138 5.20 25.45 -14.73
CA ILE A 138 5.14 26.73 -15.46
C ILE A 138 5.74 27.89 -14.63
N LYS A 139 5.54 27.89 -13.31
CA LYS A 139 6.14 28.90 -12.41
C LYS A 139 7.65 28.71 -12.27
N ASN A 140 8.14 27.48 -12.26
CA ASN A 140 9.57 27.18 -12.16
C ASN A 140 10.33 27.40 -13.48
N SER A 141 9.69 27.24 -14.64
CA SER A 141 10.33 27.50 -15.95
C SER A 141 10.65 28.98 -16.19
N ARG A 142 9.94 29.91 -15.52
CA ARG A 142 10.21 31.35 -15.60
C ARG A 142 11.46 31.81 -14.82
N LYS A 143 12.05 30.96 -13.97
CA LYS A 143 13.25 31.30 -13.19
C LYS A 143 14.58 31.05 -13.91
N ARG A 144 14.57 30.67 -15.19
CA ARG A 144 15.77 30.68 -16.05
C ARG A 144 15.71 31.89 -16.99
N LYS A 145 16.21 33.01 -16.51
CA LYS A 145 16.73 34.12 -17.34
C LYS A 145 17.85 34.79 -16.57
#